data_AF-A0A7K3GGI1-F1
#
_entry.id   AF-A0A7K3GGI1-F1
#
_cell.length_a   1.000
_cell.length_b   1.000
_cell.length_c   1.000
_cell.angle_alpha   90.00
_cell.angle_beta   90.00
_cell.angle_gamma   90.00
#
_symmetry.space_group_name_H-M   'P 1'
#
loop_
_entity.id
_entity.type
_entity.pdbx_description
1 polymer ?
#
loop_
_entity_poly.entity_id
_entity_poly.type
_entity_poly.pdbx_seq_one_letter_code
_entity_poly.pdbx_strand_id
1 'polypeptide(L)'
;MGAWLPVAPCTPATCVDPSRAAVAVPRAVLRLAAVAVLVLAAVAVVLTPVRRWVPSVVVARWSRWVVRAAGVRVRVSGAAAPAGGLLLVANHVSWLDIPLLAAVRPARMLAKSEIRGWPVAGALAARGGVLFIERDRLRALPDTVAALALALRAGAAVAA
;
A
#
# COMPACT_ATOMS: atom_id res chain seq x y z
N MET A 1 21.83 -7.58 -21.15
CA MET A 1 21.23 -6.38 -20.54
C MET A 1 21.26 -5.29 -21.62
N GLY A 2 20.11 -4.79 -22.07
CA GLY A 2 20.03 -3.89 -23.24
C GLY A 2 20.48 -2.46 -22.92
N ALA A 3 21.05 -1.77 -23.92
CA ALA A 3 21.57 -0.40 -23.83
C ALA A 3 20.53 0.69 -23.48
N TRP A 4 19.24 0.34 -23.41
CA TRP A 4 18.11 1.24 -23.17
C TRP A 4 17.43 1.04 -21.81
N LEU A 5 17.96 0.13 -20.98
CA LEU A 5 17.43 -0.04 -19.63
C LEU A 5 17.96 1.11 -18.75
N PRO A 6 17.09 1.90 -18.10
CA PRO A 6 17.53 2.92 -17.17
C PRO A 6 18.31 2.24 -16.04
N VAL A 7 19.60 2.54 -15.94
CA VAL A 7 20.43 2.12 -14.81
C VAL A 7 20.23 3.14 -13.69
N ALA A 8 19.76 2.68 -12.53
CA ALA A 8 19.77 3.53 -11.34
C ALA A 8 21.23 3.64 -10.88
N PRO A 9 21.82 4.85 -10.80
CA PRO A 9 23.20 5.03 -10.34
C PRO A 9 23.36 4.65 -8.85
N CYS A 10 22.24 4.55 -8.12
CA CYS A 10 22.21 4.10 -6.75
C CYS A 10 21.94 2.60 -6.62
N THR A 11 22.94 1.88 -6.15
CA THR A 11 22.79 0.53 -5.57
C THR A 11 22.86 0.61 -4.05
N PRO A 12 22.25 -0.31 -3.29
CA PRO A 12 22.39 -0.32 -1.83
C PRO A 12 23.84 -0.30 -1.35
N ALA A 13 24.76 -0.90 -2.11
CA ALA A 13 26.19 -0.90 -1.82
C ALA A 13 26.90 0.46 -2.04
N THR A 14 26.33 1.34 -2.86
CA THR A 14 26.93 2.63 -3.24
C THR A 14 26.24 3.84 -2.63
N CYS A 15 24.93 3.76 -2.38
CA CYS A 15 24.14 4.89 -1.87
C CYS A 15 23.63 4.72 -0.45
N VAL A 16 23.78 3.55 0.16
CA VAL A 16 23.40 3.33 1.56
C VAL A 16 24.68 3.07 2.34
N ASP A 17 25.08 4.06 3.14
CA ASP A 17 26.16 3.88 4.10
C ASP A 17 25.66 2.94 5.22
N PRO A 18 26.22 1.72 5.39
CA PRO A 18 25.74 0.79 6.40
C PRO A 18 26.12 1.30 7.79
N SER A 19 25.31 2.20 8.36
CA SER A 19 25.43 2.65 9.74
C SER A 19 25.02 1.52 10.69
N ARG A 20 25.88 0.51 10.86
CA ARG A 20 25.65 -0.60 11.80
C ARG A 20 26.04 -0.16 13.22
N ALA A 21 25.15 0.55 13.90
CA ALA A 21 25.22 0.62 15.35
C ALA A 21 24.78 -0.74 15.93
N ALA A 22 25.53 -1.33 16.86
CA ALA A 22 25.16 -2.60 17.51
C ALA A 22 23.77 -2.56 18.19
N VAL A 23 23.34 -1.37 18.61
CA VAL A 23 22.00 -1.09 19.17
C VAL A 23 20.87 -1.14 18.12
N ALA A 24 21.19 -1.31 16.83
CA ALA A 24 20.23 -1.38 15.73
C ALA A 24 19.60 -2.76 15.56
N VAL A 25 20.29 -3.85 15.91
CA VAL A 25 19.80 -5.22 15.66
C VAL A 25 18.59 -5.58 16.54
N PRO A 26 18.63 -5.44 17.88
CA PRO A 26 17.48 -5.79 18.72
C PRO A 26 16.25 -4.93 18.41
N ARG A 27 16.45 -3.64 18.11
CA ARG A 27 15.37 -2.75 17.67
C ARG A 27 14.80 -3.15 16.32
N ALA A 28 15.64 -3.54 15.35
CA ALA A 28 15.19 -4.03 14.06
C ALA A 28 14.36 -5.32 14.22
N VAL A 29 14.84 -6.28 15.02
CA VAL A 29 14.12 -7.52 15.32
C VAL A 29 12.77 -7.22 15.97
N LEU A 30 12.72 -6.35 16.97
CA LEU A 30 11.47 -5.98 17.64
C LEU A 30 10.47 -5.35 16.67
N ARG A 31 10.93 -4.43 15.81
CA ARG A 31 10.08 -3.78 14.79
C ARG A 31 9.55 -4.78 13.77
N LEU A 32 10.41 -5.67 13.27
CA LEU A 32 10.02 -6.73 12.33
C LEU A 32 9.02 -7.69 12.97
N ALA A 33 9.25 -8.10 14.22
CA ALA A 33 8.32 -8.94 14.97
C ALA A 33 6.96 -8.26 15.16
N ALA A 34 6.95 -6.97 15.53
CA ALA A 34 5.72 -6.20 15.68
C ALA A 34 4.95 -6.08 14.35
N VAL A 35 5.64 -5.81 13.24
CA VAL A 35 5.02 -5.80 11.90
C VAL A 35 4.48 -7.19 11.55
N ALA A 36 5.24 -8.26 11.80
CA ALA A 36 4.81 -9.63 11.52
C ALA A 36 3.55 -10.00 12.31
N VAL A 37 3.49 -9.69 13.60
CA VAL A 37 2.30 -9.91 14.44
C VAL A 37 1.08 -9.17 13.88
N LEU A 38 1.26 -7.90 13.48
CA LEU A 38 0.19 -7.16 12.82
C LEU A 38 -0.23 -7.87 11.53
N VAL A 39 0.68 -8.18 10.60
CA VAL A 39 0.31 -8.86 9.35
C VAL A 39 -0.44 -10.17 9.62
N LEU A 40 0.03 -11.00 10.54
CA LEU A 40 -0.63 -12.26 10.91
C LEU A 40 -2.03 -12.03 11.50
N ALA A 41 -2.22 -11.00 12.32
CA ALA A 41 -3.53 -10.65 12.85
C ALA A 41 -4.49 -10.18 11.74
N ALA A 42 -4.02 -9.44 10.73
CA ALA A 42 -4.83 -9.08 9.56
C ALA A 42 -5.23 -10.33 8.76
N VAL A 43 -4.29 -11.25 8.56
CA VAL A 43 -4.54 -12.54 7.91
C VAL A 43 -5.61 -13.33 8.67
N ALA A 44 -5.47 -13.47 9.99
CA ALA A 44 -6.44 -14.15 10.83
C ALA A 44 -7.84 -13.56 10.68
N VAL A 45 -7.98 -12.22 10.74
CA VAL A 45 -9.27 -11.53 10.53
C VAL A 45 -9.85 -11.84 9.14
N VAL A 46 -9.04 -11.88 8.08
CA VAL A 46 -9.51 -12.21 6.74
C VAL A 46 -9.96 -13.67 6.63
N LEU A 47 -9.26 -14.59 7.28
CA LEU A 47 -9.63 -16.00 7.31
C LEU A 47 -10.91 -16.25 8.12
N THR A 48 -11.27 -15.36 9.05
CA THR A 48 -12.59 -15.43 9.70
C THR A 48 -13.71 -15.01 8.72
N PRO A 49 -14.79 -15.80 8.60
CA PRO A 49 -15.90 -15.53 7.67
C PRO A 49 -16.83 -14.39 8.12
N VAL A 50 -16.50 -13.69 9.22
CA VAL A 50 -17.41 -12.79 9.93
C VAL A 50 -17.74 -11.51 9.14
N ARG A 51 -16.86 -11.03 8.25
CA ARG A 51 -17.07 -9.72 7.62
C ARG A 51 -16.50 -9.56 6.20
N ARG A 52 -17.36 -9.66 5.18
CA ARG A 52 -16.97 -9.55 3.75
C ARG A 52 -16.35 -8.21 3.34
N TRP A 53 -16.43 -7.18 4.17
CA TRP A 53 -15.88 -5.86 3.88
C TRP A 53 -15.28 -5.21 5.14
N VAL A 54 -14.13 -4.54 4.98
CA VAL A 54 -13.44 -3.83 6.06
C VAL A 54 -13.59 -2.32 5.83
N PRO A 55 -14.19 -1.57 6.78
CA PRO A 55 -14.35 -0.13 6.65
C PRO A 55 -13.01 0.59 6.47
N SER A 56 -12.98 1.61 5.62
CA SER A 56 -11.76 2.39 5.31
C SER A 56 -11.10 3.00 6.54
N VAL A 57 -11.88 3.39 7.56
CA VAL A 57 -11.36 3.89 8.85
C VAL A 57 -10.59 2.81 9.60
N VAL A 58 -11.05 1.55 9.56
CA VAL A 58 -10.35 0.42 10.19
C VAL A 58 -9.05 0.14 9.45
N VAL A 59 -9.08 0.11 8.12
CA VAL A 59 -7.89 -0.05 7.28
C VAL A 59 -6.88 1.07 7.58
N ALA A 60 -7.32 2.33 7.61
CA ALA A 60 -6.44 3.47 7.87
C ALA A 60 -5.85 3.44 9.28
N ARG A 61 -6.65 3.07 10.29
CA ARG A 61 -6.14 2.86 11.66
C ARG A 61 -5.10 1.76 11.64
N TRP A 62 -5.42 0.59 11.14
CA TRP A 62 -4.49 -0.54 11.06
C TRP A 62 -3.16 -0.18 10.38
N SER A 63 -3.24 0.49 9.23
CA SER A 63 -2.08 0.95 8.50
C SER A 63 -1.20 1.91 9.32
N ARG A 64 -1.78 2.78 10.16
CA ARG A 64 -0.99 3.61 11.09
C ARG A 64 -0.22 2.77 12.10
N TRP A 65 -0.78 1.66 12.57
CA TRP A 65 -0.07 0.74 13.48
C TRP A 65 1.09 0.07 12.77
N VAL A 66 0.89 -0.41 11.54
CA VAL A 66 1.95 -1.02 10.72
C VAL A 66 3.10 -0.04 10.46
N VAL A 67 2.79 1.19 10.02
CA VAL A 67 3.79 2.24 9.76
C VAL A 67 4.58 2.59 11.02
N ARG A 68 3.91 2.71 12.17
CA ARG A 68 4.56 2.97 13.46
C ARG A 68 5.42 1.80 13.93
N ALA A 69 4.94 0.56 13.78
CA ALA A 69 5.68 -0.65 14.12
C ALA A 69 6.94 -0.80 13.26
N ALA A 70 6.89 -0.40 11.99
CA ALA A 70 8.07 -0.31 11.12
C ALA A 70 9.06 0.78 11.55
N GLY A 71 8.68 1.64 12.51
CA GLY A 71 9.53 2.73 12.99
C GLY A 71 9.57 3.95 12.06
N VAL A 72 8.59 4.08 11.17
CA VAL A 72 8.50 5.18 10.21
C VAL A 72 7.78 6.37 10.82
N ARG A 73 8.41 7.54 10.73
CA ARG A 73 7.81 8.82 11.11
C ARG A 73 7.30 9.51 9.85
N VAL A 74 5.99 9.64 9.74
CA VAL A 74 5.34 10.28 8.60
C VAL A 74 5.39 11.80 8.77
N ARG A 75 5.87 12.50 7.73
CA ARG A 75 5.78 13.95 7.61
C ARG A 75 5.06 14.24 6.30
N VAL A 76 4.03 15.07 6.36
CA VAL A 76 3.26 15.51 5.19
C VAL A 76 3.50 17.01 5.05
N SER A 77 3.95 17.42 3.88
CA SER A 77 4.14 18.82 3.50
C SER A 77 3.20 19.18 2.36
N GLY A 78 2.85 20.47 2.24
CA GLY A 78 1.90 20.97 1.26
C GLY A 78 0.51 21.23 1.83
N ALA A 79 -0.43 21.59 0.95
CA ALA A 79 -1.80 21.90 1.34
C ALA A 79 -2.58 20.63 1.75
N ALA A 80 -3.57 20.81 2.63
CA ALA A 80 -4.51 19.74 2.94
C ALA A 80 -5.22 19.27 1.66
N ALA A 81 -5.34 17.95 1.50
CA ALA A 81 -6.05 17.41 0.35
C ALA A 81 -7.51 17.89 0.33
N PRO A 82 -8.05 18.26 -0.84
CA PRO A 82 -9.45 18.68 -0.96
C PRO A 82 -10.42 17.64 -0.42
N ALA A 83 -11.58 18.10 0.06
CA ALA A 83 -12.70 17.21 0.33
C ALA A 83 -13.29 16.66 -0.98
N GLY A 84 -13.82 15.44 -0.95
CA GLY A 84 -14.42 14.77 -2.10
C GLY A 84 -13.46 13.82 -2.83
N GLY A 85 -13.72 13.64 -4.13
CA GLY A 85 -12.98 12.72 -4.99
C GLY A 85 -11.53 13.14 -5.14
N LEU A 86 -10.59 12.22 -4.89
CA LEU A 86 -9.16 12.50 -4.89
C LEU A 86 -8.38 11.37 -5.54
N LEU A 87 -7.60 11.69 -6.58
CA LEU A 87 -6.61 10.77 -7.13
C LEU A 87 -5.25 11.07 -6.52
N LEU A 88 -4.75 10.13 -5.70
CA LEU A 88 -3.40 10.15 -5.14
C LEU A 88 -2.49 9.43 -6.12
N VAL A 89 -1.48 10.13 -6.63
CA VAL A 89 -0.46 9.56 -7.51
C VAL A 89 0.85 9.55 -6.76
N ALA A 90 1.47 8.38 -6.63
CA ALA A 90 2.75 8.25 -5.94
C ALA A 90 3.65 7.24 -6.65
N ASN A 91 4.95 7.44 -6.53
CA ASN A 91 5.91 6.41 -6.93
C ASN A 91 5.71 5.17 -6.07
N HIS A 92 5.76 3.99 -6.69
CA HIS A 92 5.74 2.73 -5.96
C HIS A 92 7.17 2.20 -5.80
N VAL A 93 7.75 2.42 -4.61
CA VAL A 93 9.12 2.06 -4.25
C VAL A 93 9.15 0.84 -3.34
N SER A 94 8.15 0.68 -2.48
CA SER A 94 8.16 -0.35 -1.45
C SER A 94 6.76 -0.89 -1.14
N TRP A 95 6.69 -2.10 -0.58
CA TRP A 95 5.44 -2.64 -0.04
C TRP A 95 4.85 -1.76 1.07
N LEU A 96 5.67 -0.93 1.73
CA LEU A 96 5.25 -0.02 2.79
C LEU A 96 4.43 1.17 2.25
N ASP A 97 4.47 1.43 0.95
CA ASP A 97 3.75 2.56 0.34
C ASP A 97 2.23 2.41 0.55
N ILE A 98 1.71 1.18 0.47
CA ILE A 98 0.29 0.88 0.68
C ILE A 98 -0.18 1.27 2.09
N PRO A 99 0.40 0.74 3.19
CA PRO A 99 0.02 1.17 4.53
C PRO A 99 0.39 2.63 4.79
N LEU A 100 1.46 3.17 4.20
CA LEU A 100 1.80 4.58 4.35
C LEU A 100 0.71 5.51 3.80
N LEU A 101 0.28 5.28 2.56
CA LEU A 101 -0.77 6.08 1.91
C LEU A 101 -2.11 5.89 2.64
N ALA A 102 -2.50 4.65 2.95
CA ALA A 102 -3.74 4.38 3.67
C ALA A 102 -3.77 4.98 5.09
N ALA A 103 -2.61 5.10 5.75
CA ALA A 103 -2.49 5.73 7.07
C ALA A 103 -2.76 7.25 7.01
N VAL A 104 -2.28 7.92 5.96
CA VAL A 104 -2.44 9.37 5.75
C VAL A 104 -3.84 9.70 5.26
N ARG A 105 -4.28 9.04 4.18
CA ARG A 105 -5.59 9.22 3.59
C ARG A 105 -6.21 7.87 3.26
N PRO A 106 -7.35 7.50 3.88
CA PRO A 106 -8.07 6.29 3.50
C PRO A 106 -8.49 6.39 2.03
N ALA A 107 -7.88 5.58 1.18
CA ALA A 107 -8.11 5.56 -0.27
C ALA A 107 -8.18 4.11 -0.77
N ARG A 108 -8.91 3.90 -1.86
CA ARG A 108 -8.91 2.62 -2.59
C ARG A 108 -7.63 2.52 -3.39
N MET A 109 -6.80 1.53 -3.12
CA MET A 109 -5.55 1.33 -3.85
C MET A 109 -5.84 0.66 -5.19
N LEU A 110 -5.08 1.01 -6.23
CA LEU A 110 -5.06 0.31 -7.50
C LEU A 110 -3.96 -0.77 -7.49
N ALA A 111 -4.32 -2.01 -7.84
CA ALA A 111 -3.41 -3.15 -7.81
C ALA A 111 -3.51 -3.99 -9.09
N LYS A 112 -2.45 -4.76 -9.42
CA LYS A 112 -2.48 -5.71 -10.55
C LYS A 112 -3.54 -6.78 -10.31
N SER A 113 -4.31 -7.17 -11.33
CA SER A 113 -5.42 -8.13 -11.21
C SER A 113 -5.00 -9.51 -10.70
N GLU A 114 -3.77 -9.93 -10.94
CA GLU A 114 -3.18 -11.18 -10.48
C GLU A 114 -3.10 -11.25 -8.96
N ILE A 115 -2.93 -10.10 -8.29
CA ILE A 115 -2.93 -10.03 -6.82
C ILE A 115 -4.25 -10.54 -6.26
N ARG A 116 -5.36 -10.37 -6.99
CA ARG A 116 -6.67 -10.90 -6.58
C ARG A 116 -6.66 -12.44 -6.45
N GLY A 117 -5.85 -13.12 -7.25
CA GLY A 117 -5.71 -14.58 -7.23
C GLY A 117 -4.76 -15.10 -6.16
N TRP A 118 -4.03 -14.22 -5.45
CA TRP A 118 -3.06 -14.66 -4.45
C TRP A 118 -3.74 -15.18 -3.20
N PRO A 119 -3.25 -16.29 -2.62
CA PRO A 119 -3.80 -16.83 -1.38
C PRO A 119 -3.68 -15.78 -0.27
N VAL A 120 -4.77 -15.56 0.47
CA VAL A 120 -4.89 -14.59 1.58
C VAL A 120 -4.81 -13.12 1.15
N ALA A 121 -3.72 -12.71 0.49
CA ALA A 121 -3.46 -11.32 0.09
C ALA A 121 -4.54 -10.78 -0.86
N GLY A 122 -5.01 -11.60 -1.82
CA GLY A 122 -6.09 -11.21 -2.73
C GLY A 122 -7.40 -10.96 -2.00
N ALA A 123 -7.74 -11.80 -1.00
CA ALA A 123 -8.92 -11.62 -0.17
C ALA A 123 -8.80 -10.40 0.75
N LEU A 124 -7.62 -10.15 1.34
CA LEU A 124 -7.35 -8.97 2.15
C LEU A 124 -7.51 -7.69 1.31
N ALA A 125 -6.89 -7.64 0.12
CA ALA A 125 -7.00 -6.53 -0.81
C ALA A 125 -8.46 -6.28 -1.23
N ALA A 126 -9.17 -7.33 -1.65
CA ALA A 126 -10.57 -7.21 -2.07
C ALA A 126 -11.48 -6.72 -0.93
N ARG A 127 -11.34 -7.28 0.29
CA ARG A 127 -12.13 -6.85 1.47
C ARG A 127 -11.80 -5.42 1.91
N GLY A 128 -10.58 -4.95 1.64
CA GLY A 128 -10.14 -3.56 1.85
C GLY A 128 -10.60 -2.57 0.76
N GLY A 129 -11.28 -3.04 -0.30
CA GLY A 129 -11.78 -2.20 -1.38
C GLY A 129 -10.73 -1.79 -2.42
N VAL A 130 -9.67 -2.59 -2.58
CA VAL A 130 -8.68 -2.42 -3.67
C VAL A 130 -9.36 -2.58 -5.02
N LEU A 131 -9.01 -1.71 -5.96
CA LEU A 131 -9.41 -1.78 -7.36
C LEU A 131 -8.32 -2.51 -8.15
N PHE A 132 -8.72 -3.36 -9.09
CA PHE A 132 -7.79 -4.21 -9.84
C PHE A 132 -7.70 -3.77 -11.30
N ILE A 133 -6.47 -3.71 -11.84
CA ILE A 133 -6.20 -3.36 -13.23
C ILE A 133 -5.53 -4.53 -13.97
N GLU A 134 -6.03 -4.84 -15.17
CA GLU A 134 -5.41 -5.78 -16.11
C GLU A 134 -4.40 -5.04 -17.00
N ARG A 135 -3.14 -5.01 -16.58
CA ARG A 135 -2.08 -4.30 -17.33
C ARG A 135 -1.73 -4.97 -18.66
N ASP A 136 -1.88 -6.29 -18.73
CA ASP A 136 -1.52 -7.08 -19.92
C ASP A 136 -2.63 -7.07 -20.99
N ARG A 137 -3.81 -6.51 -20.68
CA ARG A 137 -4.95 -6.39 -21.59
C ARG A 137 -5.39 -4.94 -21.72
N LEU A 138 -4.67 -4.18 -22.55
CA LEU A 138 -4.95 -2.75 -22.81
C LEU A 138 -6.41 -2.46 -23.20
N ARG A 139 -7.12 -3.42 -23.82
CA ARG A 139 -8.54 -3.28 -24.18
C ARG A 139 -9.47 -3.19 -22.95
N ALA A 140 -9.07 -3.66 -21.78
CA ALA A 140 -9.83 -3.55 -20.52
C ALA A 140 -9.52 -2.27 -19.72
N LEU A 141 -8.58 -1.45 -20.20
CA LEU A 141 -8.23 -0.19 -19.56
C LEU A 141 -9.42 0.79 -19.47
N PRO A 142 -10.27 0.96 -20.51
CA PRO A 142 -11.42 1.87 -20.43
C PRO A 142 -12.37 1.54 -19.28
N ASP A 143 -12.62 0.26 -19.02
CA ASP A 143 -13.49 -0.19 -17.91
C ASP A 143 -12.87 0.15 -16.54
N THR A 144 -11.56 -0.04 -16.40
CA THR A 144 -10.84 0.33 -15.18
C THR A 144 -10.89 1.85 -14.95
N VAL A 145 -10.68 2.64 -16.01
CA VAL A 145 -10.78 4.11 -15.94
C VAL A 145 -12.19 4.55 -15.59
N ALA A 146 -13.23 3.91 -16.16
CA ALA A 146 -14.62 4.19 -15.82
C ALA A 146 -14.92 3.88 -14.35
N ALA A 147 -14.43 2.75 -13.83
CA ALA A 147 -14.59 2.39 -12.42
C ALA A 147 -13.88 3.38 -11.47
N LEU A 148 -12.68 3.83 -11.84
CA LEU A 148 -11.95 4.87 -11.13
C LEU A 148 -12.69 6.20 -11.15
N ALA A 149 -13.16 6.64 -12.32
CA ALA A 149 -13.92 7.88 -12.48
C ALA A 149 -15.22 7.85 -11.67
N LEU A 150 -15.93 6.73 -11.62
CA LEU A 150 -17.12 6.56 -10.78
C LEU A 150 -16.78 6.68 -9.30
N ALA A 151 -15.70 6.05 -8.84
CA ALA A 151 -15.27 6.16 -7.45
C ALA A 151 -14.92 7.61 -7.06
N LEU A 152 -14.19 8.32 -7.93
CA LEU A 152 -13.83 9.72 -7.73
C LEU A 152 -15.07 10.62 -7.72
N ARG A 153 -15.99 10.46 -8.67
CA ARG A 153 -17.26 11.23 -8.72
C ARG A 153 -18.15 10.97 -7.49
N ALA A 154 -18.10 9.77 -6.93
CA ALA A 154 -18.79 9.42 -5.68
C ALA A 154 -18.09 9.97 -4.41
N GLY A 155 -17.02 10.76 -4.57
CA GLY A 155 -16.29 11.36 -3.46
C GLY A 155 -15.24 10.46 -2.80
N ALA A 156 -14.96 9.29 -3.38
CA ALA A 156 -13.93 8.39 -2.85
C ALA A 156 -12.52 8.85 -3.26
N ALA A 157 -11.54 8.63 -2.38
CA ALA A 157 -10.14 8.75 -2.74
C ALA A 157 -9.65 7.43 -3.37
N VAL A 158 -8.85 7.55 -4.42
CA VAL A 158 -8.17 6.43 -5.09
C VAL A 158 -6.67 6.71 -5.09
N ALA A 159 -5.85 5.72 -4.80
CA ALA A 159 -4.39 5.80 -4.94
C ALA A 159 -3.89 4.91 -6.08
N ALA A 160 -3.04 5.46 -6.94
CA ALA A 160 -2.48 4.82 -8.12
C ALA A 160 -0.96 5.05 -8.23
#